data_AF-A0A3D0XZG9-F1
#
_entry.id   AF-A0A3D0XZG9-F1
#
_cell.length_a   1.000
_cell.length_b   1.000
_cell.length_c   1.000
_cell.angle_alpha   90.00
_cell.angle_beta   90.00
_cell.angle_gamma   90.00
#
_symmetry.space_group_name_H-M   'P 1'
#
loop_
_entity.id
_entity.type
_entity.pdbx_description
1 polymer ?
#
loop_
_entity_poly.entity_id
_entity_poly.type
_entity_poly.pdbx_seq_one_letter_code
_entity_poly.pdbx_strand_id
1 'polypeptide(L)'
;MENKKIVSSGKMSQLLIGYWLLWGLLCGFIYSIMFSLITDSMESLVLKAIIAVIAQGITAIILWKLSTSTSFKKRTILNNDVPTVMRNLVIFTIVICIISAIYNIVAVNSSIDKAINSDYRISINERMISAFYNEKQMDEYNRNKEKAISDAKEKANMYLIILEIGLTVVYLAVLPLEKKELLKYVS
;
A
#
# COMPACT_ATOMS: atom_id res chain seq x y z
N MET A 1 11.71 -37.81 -6.95
CA MET A 1 12.00 -36.56 -6.24
C MET A 1 13.18 -35.92 -6.95
N GLU A 2 13.00 -34.77 -7.62
CA GLU A 2 14.16 -34.02 -8.13
C GLU A 2 15.06 -33.67 -6.93
N ASN A 3 16.38 -33.84 -7.08
CA ASN A 3 17.37 -33.43 -6.09
C ASN A 3 17.34 -31.90 -5.94
N LYS A 4 16.44 -31.40 -5.08
CA LYS A 4 16.35 -29.98 -4.75
C LYS A 4 17.58 -29.60 -3.91
N LYS A 5 18.20 -28.47 -4.25
CA LYS A 5 19.35 -27.97 -3.48
C LYS A 5 18.88 -27.44 -2.13
N ILE A 6 19.44 -27.97 -1.03
CA ILE A 6 19.24 -27.42 0.31
C ILE A 6 19.97 -26.07 0.37
N VAL A 7 19.25 -25.03 0.79
CA VAL A 7 19.79 -23.66 0.94
C VAL A 7 19.59 -23.15 2.37
N SER A 8 20.51 -22.30 2.83
CA SER A 8 20.40 -21.62 4.12
C SER A 8 19.16 -20.73 4.21
N SER A 9 18.62 -20.56 5.41
CA SER A 9 17.52 -19.62 5.72
C SER A 9 17.72 -18.22 5.13
N GLY A 10 18.90 -17.61 5.29
CA GLY A 10 19.18 -16.26 4.75
C GLY A 10 19.03 -16.16 3.23
N LYS A 11 19.57 -17.14 2.49
CA LYS A 11 19.43 -17.20 1.03
C LYS A 11 17.98 -17.42 0.61
N MET A 12 17.22 -18.19 1.37
CA MET A 12 15.82 -18.45 1.06
C MET A 12 14.95 -17.21 1.29
N SER A 13 15.15 -16.50 2.40
CA SER A 13 14.47 -15.23 2.65
C SER A 13 14.72 -14.21 1.53
N GLN A 14 15.98 -14.08 1.08
CA GLN A 14 16.31 -13.17 -0.04
C GLN A 14 15.57 -13.54 -1.33
N LEU A 15 15.44 -14.83 -1.63
CA LEU A 15 14.72 -15.29 -2.83
C LEU A 15 13.22 -15.02 -2.71
N LEU A 16 12.62 -15.34 -1.57
CA LEU A 16 11.20 -15.09 -1.31
C LEU A 16 10.88 -13.59 -1.40
N ILE A 17 11.72 -12.74 -0.81
CA ILE A 17 11.55 -11.29 -0.89
C ILE A 17 11.76 -10.80 -2.32
N GLY A 18 12.80 -11.27 -3.01
CA GLY A 18 13.11 -10.85 -4.38
C GLY A 18 12.00 -11.22 -5.37
N TYR A 19 11.46 -12.43 -5.30
CA TYR A 19 10.33 -12.84 -6.14
C TYR A 19 9.02 -12.18 -5.72
N TRP A 20 8.83 -11.90 -4.44
CA TRP A 20 7.66 -11.12 -3.98
C TRP A 20 7.67 -9.72 -4.60
N LEU A 21 8.82 -9.04 -4.66
CA LEU A 21 8.95 -7.74 -5.32
C LEU A 21 8.72 -7.82 -6.84
N LEU A 22 9.28 -8.84 -7.49
CA LEU A 22 9.14 -9.02 -8.95
C LEU A 22 7.69 -9.29 -9.35
N TRP A 23 7.02 -10.22 -8.67
CA TRP A 23 5.60 -10.47 -8.88
C TRP A 23 4.74 -9.29 -8.41
N GLY A 24 5.19 -8.56 -7.39
CA GLY A 24 4.57 -7.34 -6.87
C GLY A 24 4.37 -6.28 -7.95
N LEU A 25 5.41 -6.04 -8.77
CA LEU A 25 5.32 -5.10 -9.89
C LEU A 25 4.30 -5.56 -10.95
N LEU A 26 4.33 -6.84 -11.34
CA LEU A 26 3.42 -7.37 -12.35
C LEU A 26 1.96 -7.38 -11.87
N CYS A 27 1.71 -7.90 -10.67
CA CYS A 27 0.38 -7.93 -10.08
C CYS A 27 -0.13 -6.53 -9.75
N GLY A 28 0.74 -5.60 -9.37
CA GLY A 28 0.38 -4.19 -9.13
C GLY A 28 -0.13 -3.50 -10.40
N PHE A 29 0.53 -3.74 -11.54
CA PHE A 29 0.07 -3.23 -12.83
C PHE A 29 -1.31 -3.79 -13.21
N ILE A 30 -1.49 -5.10 -13.09
CA ILE A 30 -2.77 -5.77 -13.39
C ILE A 30 -3.87 -5.28 -12.43
N TYR A 31 -3.54 -5.16 -11.14
CA TYR A 31 -4.44 -4.63 -10.11
C TYR A 31 -4.92 -3.24 -10.47
N SER A 32 -4.03 -2.33 -10.89
CA SER A 32 -4.41 -0.96 -11.25
C SER A 32 -5.43 -0.93 -12.39
N ILE A 33 -5.24 -1.76 -13.42
CA ILE A 33 -6.16 -1.84 -14.56
C ILE A 33 -7.52 -2.38 -14.10
N MET A 34 -7.52 -3.51 -13.39
CA MET A 34 -8.75 -4.14 -12.92
C MET A 34 -9.52 -3.24 -11.94
N PHE A 35 -8.81 -2.60 -11.02
CA PHE A 35 -9.43 -1.74 -10.02
C PHE A 35 -10.08 -0.50 -10.66
N SER A 36 -9.44 0.13 -11.65
CA SER A 36 -10.05 1.23 -12.41
C SER A 36 -11.34 0.75 -13.09
N LEU A 37 -11.28 -0.34 -13.85
CA LEU A 37 -12.43 -0.87 -14.58
C LEU A 37 -13.63 -1.19 -13.66
N ILE A 38 -13.37 -1.73 -12.47
CA ILE A 38 -14.42 -2.06 -11.49
C ILE A 38 -14.97 -0.80 -10.83
N THR A 39 -14.11 0.17 -10.50
CA THR A 39 -14.50 1.33 -9.67
C THR A 39 -14.94 2.55 -10.47
N ASP A 40 -14.67 2.62 -11.78
CA ASP A 40 -15.07 3.73 -12.65
C ASP A 40 -16.60 3.84 -12.78
N SER A 41 -17.31 2.72 -12.66
CA SER A 41 -18.77 2.67 -12.70
C SER A 41 -19.46 2.83 -11.33
N MET A 42 -18.68 2.99 -10.25
CA MET A 42 -19.22 3.05 -8.88
C MET A 42 -19.27 4.50 -8.37
N GLU A 43 -20.41 4.93 -7.84
CA GLU A 43 -20.55 6.25 -7.21
C GLU A 43 -20.16 6.23 -5.71
N SER A 44 -20.38 5.11 -5.02
CA SER A 44 -20.14 5.00 -3.58
C SER A 44 -18.65 4.85 -3.24
N LEU A 45 -18.08 5.89 -2.61
CA LEU A 45 -16.69 5.89 -2.11
C LEU A 45 -16.43 4.81 -1.06
N VAL A 46 -17.42 4.53 -0.20
CA VAL A 46 -17.30 3.49 0.84
C VAL A 46 -17.18 2.11 0.20
N LEU A 47 -17.96 1.85 -0.85
CA LEU A 47 -17.90 0.57 -1.56
C LEU A 47 -16.55 0.40 -2.28
N LYS A 48 -16.01 1.47 -2.89
CA LYS A 48 -14.67 1.46 -3.49
C LYS A 48 -13.59 1.10 -2.46
N ALA A 49 -13.66 1.69 -1.26
CA ALA A 49 -12.71 1.43 -0.20
C ALA A 49 -12.76 -0.04 0.29
N ILE A 50 -13.95 -0.60 0.48
CA ILE A 50 -14.13 -2.01 0.88
C ILE A 50 -13.54 -2.95 -0.19
N ILE A 51 -13.87 -2.71 -1.47
CA ILE A 51 -13.35 -3.50 -2.58
C ILE A 51 -11.83 -3.38 -2.66
N ALA A 52 -11.27 -2.20 -2.44
CA ALA A 52 -9.82 -1.98 -2.44
C ALA A 52 -9.13 -2.86 -1.39
N VAL A 53 -9.66 -2.89 -0.15
CA VAL A 53 -9.10 -3.72 0.93
C VAL A 53 -9.19 -5.21 0.60
N ILE A 54 -10.35 -5.68 0.11
CA ILE A 54 -10.53 -7.10 -0.26
C ILE A 54 -9.57 -7.49 -1.39
N ALA A 55 -9.51 -6.67 -2.43
CA ALA A 55 -8.67 -6.94 -3.59
C ALA A 55 -7.18 -6.92 -3.22
N GLN A 56 -6.73 -5.98 -2.37
CA GLN A 56 -5.36 -5.99 -1.86
C GLN A 56 -5.04 -7.24 -1.03
N GLY A 57 -5.97 -7.72 -0.20
CA GLY A 57 -5.80 -8.97 0.54
C GLY A 57 -5.63 -10.18 -0.38
N ILE A 58 -6.45 -10.28 -1.44
CA ILE A 58 -6.33 -11.33 -2.45
C ILE A 58 -4.97 -11.22 -3.17
N THR A 59 -4.57 -10.02 -3.58
CA THR A 59 -3.27 -9.78 -4.22
C THR A 59 -2.12 -10.21 -3.32
N ALA A 60 -2.14 -9.87 -2.03
CA ALA A 60 -1.11 -10.29 -1.08
C ALA A 60 -0.98 -11.81 -0.99
N ILE A 61 -2.10 -12.54 -0.95
CA ILE A 61 -2.11 -14.01 -0.94
C ILE A 61 -1.50 -14.58 -2.24
N ILE A 62 -1.90 -14.04 -3.39
CA ILE A 62 -1.40 -14.48 -4.70
C ILE A 62 0.10 -14.23 -4.80
N LEU A 63 0.57 -13.05 -4.37
CA LEU A 63 1.98 -12.68 -4.40
C LEU A 63 2.85 -13.62 -3.58
N TRP A 64 2.43 -13.93 -2.36
CA TRP A 64 3.14 -14.89 -1.52
C TRP A 64 3.17 -16.28 -2.16
N LYS A 65 2.04 -16.78 -2.67
CA LYS A 65 2.00 -18.07 -3.37
C LYS A 65 2.93 -18.13 -4.58
N LEU A 66 2.92 -17.10 -5.42
CA LEU A 66 3.78 -17.03 -6.61
C LEU A 66 5.25 -16.94 -6.23
N SER A 67 5.57 -16.12 -5.23
CA SER A 67 6.93 -16.01 -4.70
C SER A 67 7.45 -17.35 -4.18
N THR A 68 6.65 -18.06 -3.39
CA THR A 68 7.01 -19.34 -2.78
C THR A 68 7.16 -20.43 -3.84
N SER A 69 6.19 -20.55 -4.75
CA SER A 69 6.29 -21.50 -5.87
C SER A 69 7.56 -21.29 -6.70
N THR A 70 7.91 -20.04 -6.99
CA THR A 70 9.10 -19.69 -7.76
C THR A 70 10.38 -19.98 -6.96
N SER A 71 10.40 -19.63 -5.68
CA SER A 71 11.57 -19.80 -4.80
C SER A 71 11.94 -21.27 -4.58
N PHE A 72 10.93 -22.14 -4.42
CA PHE A 72 11.10 -23.57 -4.11
C PHE A 72 11.12 -24.49 -5.34
N LYS A 73 11.10 -23.93 -6.57
CA LYS A 73 11.10 -24.72 -7.81
C LYS A 73 12.29 -25.69 -7.91
N LYS A 74 13.49 -25.25 -7.50
CA LYS A 74 14.74 -26.06 -7.54
C LYS A 74 15.47 -26.14 -6.19
N ARG A 75 14.84 -25.67 -5.12
CA ARG A 75 15.46 -25.46 -3.80
C ARG A 75 14.54 -25.92 -2.69
N THR A 76 15.13 -26.25 -1.54
CA THR A 76 14.43 -26.65 -0.31
C THR A 76 15.18 -26.09 0.89
N ILE A 77 14.54 -26.06 2.05
CA ILE A 77 15.12 -25.63 3.33
C ILE A 77 14.94 -26.71 4.37
N LEU A 78 15.78 -26.70 5.41
CA LEU A 78 15.59 -27.57 6.56
C LEU A 78 14.40 -27.11 7.38
N ASN A 79 13.69 -28.04 8.02
CA ASN A 79 12.57 -27.70 8.90
C ASN A 79 12.99 -26.72 10.02
N ASN A 80 14.21 -26.86 10.53
CA ASN A 80 14.77 -25.98 11.56
C ASN A 80 15.03 -24.54 11.07
N ASP A 81 15.12 -24.31 9.77
CA ASP A 81 15.33 -22.99 9.17
C ASP A 81 14.02 -22.20 8.98
N VAL A 82 12.86 -22.88 9.02
CA VAL A 82 11.53 -22.26 8.80
C VAL A 82 11.25 -21.10 9.77
N PRO A 83 11.50 -21.20 11.09
CA PRO A 83 11.27 -20.09 12.01
C PRO A 83 12.11 -18.85 11.67
N THR A 84 13.37 -19.05 11.28
CA THR A 84 14.27 -17.96 10.88
C THR A 84 13.81 -17.29 9.60
N VAL A 85 13.38 -18.08 8.60
CA VAL A 85 12.80 -17.55 7.36
C VAL A 85 11.55 -16.73 7.68
N MET A 86 10.63 -17.27 8.48
CA MET A 86 9.40 -16.56 8.87
C MET A 86 9.68 -15.25 9.60
N ARG A 87 10.66 -15.22 10.52
CA ARG A 87 11.06 -13.98 11.20
C ARG A 87 11.52 -12.92 10.20
N ASN A 88 12.32 -13.30 9.21
CA ASN A 88 12.77 -12.36 8.17
C ASN A 88 11.61 -11.86 7.31
N LEU A 89 10.64 -12.73 6.97
CA LEU A 89 9.45 -12.32 6.21
C LEU A 89 8.57 -11.36 7.01
N VAL A 90 8.39 -11.59 8.32
CA VAL A 90 7.66 -10.66 9.20
C VAL A 90 8.32 -9.28 9.22
N ILE A 91 9.65 -9.22 9.42
CA ILE A 91 10.40 -7.96 9.41
C ILE A 91 10.24 -7.26 8.06
N PHE A 92 10.37 -7.99 6.96
CA PHE A 92 10.17 -7.46 5.62
C PHE A 92 8.76 -6.89 5.43
N THR A 93 7.72 -7.61 5.83
CA THR A 93 6.32 -7.16 5.72
C THR A 93 6.09 -5.88 6.52
N ILE A 94 6.64 -5.76 7.72
CA ILE A 94 6.52 -4.53 8.52
C ILE A 94 7.19 -3.36 7.80
N VAL A 95 8.42 -3.56 7.29
CA VAL A 95 9.16 -2.51 6.58
C VAL A 95 8.42 -2.04 5.33
N ILE A 96 7.89 -2.97 4.52
CA ILE A 96 7.19 -2.58 3.28
C ILE A 96 5.86 -1.88 3.57
N CYS A 97 5.13 -2.27 4.63
CA CYS A 97 3.92 -1.57 5.06
C CYS A 97 4.22 -0.14 5.51
N ILE A 98 5.30 0.08 6.27
CA ILE A 98 5.72 1.43 6.69
C ILE A 98 6.07 2.30 5.48
N ILE A 99 6.86 1.77 4.54
CA ILE A 99 7.24 2.49 3.32
C ILE A 99 5.99 2.84 2.49
N SER A 100 5.05 1.89 2.34
CA SER A 100 3.79 2.10 1.63
C SER A 100 2.95 3.20 2.28
N ALA A 101 2.79 3.18 3.60
CA ALA A 101 2.03 4.19 4.33
C ALA A 101 2.60 5.61 4.14
N ILE A 102 3.92 5.76 4.24
CA ILE A 102 4.60 7.05 4.00
C ILE A 102 4.37 7.51 2.56
N TYR A 103 4.55 6.62 1.59
CA TYR A 103 4.33 6.94 0.18
C TYR A 103 2.89 7.41 -0.09
N ASN A 104 1.89 6.73 0.46
CA ASN A 104 0.48 7.06 0.28
C ASN A 104 0.12 8.40 0.92
N ILE A 105 0.64 8.71 2.12
CA ILE A 105 0.45 10.02 2.75
C ILE A 105 1.02 11.14 1.88
N VAL A 106 2.25 10.97 1.36
CA VAL A 106 2.89 11.97 0.48
C VAL A 106 2.09 12.13 -0.82
N ALA A 107 1.64 11.03 -1.43
CA ALA A 107 0.88 11.05 -2.68
C ALA A 107 -0.48 11.75 -2.53
N VAL A 108 -1.19 11.50 -1.43
CA VAL A 108 -2.49 12.14 -1.16
C VAL A 108 -2.33 13.62 -0.87
N ASN A 109 -1.35 14.00 -0.02
CA ASN A 109 -1.08 15.42 0.24
C ASN A 109 -0.72 16.17 -1.06
N SER A 110 0.11 15.60 -1.92
CA SER A 110 0.43 16.19 -3.22
C SER A 110 -0.79 16.30 -4.14
N SER A 111 -1.70 15.32 -4.10
CA SER A 111 -2.93 15.34 -4.89
C SER A 111 -3.91 16.42 -4.40
N ILE A 112 -4.04 16.60 -3.09
CA ILE A 112 -4.82 17.69 -2.48
C ILE A 112 -4.27 19.04 -2.91
N ASP A 113 -2.94 19.24 -2.84
CA ASP A 113 -2.30 20.49 -3.24
C ASP A 113 -2.51 20.80 -4.73
N LYS A 114 -2.41 19.79 -5.60
CA LYS A 114 -2.72 19.93 -7.02
C LYS A 114 -4.18 20.29 -7.26
N ALA A 115 -5.12 19.63 -6.58
CA ALA A 115 -6.55 19.91 -6.74
C ALA A 115 -6.88 21.36 -6.34
N ILE A 116 -6.34 21.84 -5.22
CA ILE A 116 -6.57 23.22 -4.74
C ILE A 116 -5.97 24.24 -5.71
N ASN A 117 -4.73 24.04 -6.16
CA ASN A 117 -4.03 25.01 -7.02
C ASN A 117 -4.56 25.03 -8.47
N SER A 118 -5.19 23.95 -8.92
CA SER A 118 -5.75 23.85 -10.28
C SER A 118 -7.24 24.20 -10.34
N ASP A 119 -7.91 24.44 -9.21
CA ASP A 119 -9.33 24.76 -9.20
C ASP A 119 -9.59 26.20 -9.69
N TYR A 120 -10.11 26.28 -10.90
CA TYR A 120 -10.48 27.54 -11.54
C TYR A 120 -11.52 28.35 -10.75
N ARG A 121 -12.45 27.70 -10.04
CA ARG A 121 -13.48 28.37 -9.24
C ARG A 121 -12.87 29.07 -8.03
N ILE A 122 -11.89 28.42 -7.39
CA ILE A 122 -11.12 29.04 -6.30
C ILE A 122 -10.38 30.27 -6.83
N SER A 123 -9.70 30.13 -7.97
CA SER A 123 -8.94 31.25 -8.56
C SER A 123 -9.81 32.45 -8.96
N ILE A 124 -11.03 32.22 -9.48
CA ILE A 124 -11.98 33.30 -9.80
C ILE A 124 -12.49 33.96 -8.53
N ASN A 125 -12.90 33.17 -7.53
CA ASN A 125 -13.39 33.71 -6.27
C ASN A 125 -12.34 34.57 -5.58
N GLU A 126 -11.07 34.15 -5.58
CA GLU A 126 -9.96 34.93 -5.02
C GLU A 126 -9.75 36.25 -5.76
N ARG A 127 -9.86 36.25 -7.09
CA ARG A 127 -9.81 37.49 -7.90
C ARG A 127 -10.98 38.42 -7.61
N MET A 128 -12.17 37.89 -7.37
CA MET A 128 -13.32 38.72 -6.99
C MET A 128 -13.16 39.27 -5.58
N ILE A 129 -12.79 38.44 -4.61
CA ILE A 129 -12.64 38.84 -3.20
C ILE A 129 -11.54 39.90 -3.06
N SER A 130 -10.40 39.72 -3.72
CA SER A 130 -9.30 40.69 -3.70
C SER A 130 -9.65 42.06 -4.30
N ALA A 131 -10.67 42.14 -5.15
CA ALA A 131 -11.15 43.43 -5.68
C ALA A 131 -11.97 44.24 -4.64
N PHE A 132 -12.50 43.58 -3.59
CA PHE A 132 -13.37 44.20 -2.60
C PHE A 132 -12.78 44.23 -1.18
N TYR A 133 -11.73 43.45 -0.90
CA TYR A 133 -11.15 43.30 0.44
C TYR A 133 -9.91 44.18 0.61
N ASN A 134 -9.71 44.72 1.81
CA ASN A 134 -8.44 45.36 2.19
C ASN A 134 -7.39 44.32 2.62
N GLU A 135 -6.13 44.74 2.80
CA GLU A 135 -5.03 43.85 3.21
C GLU A 135 -5.36 42.99 4.44
N LYS A 136 -5.93 43.58 5.49
CA LYS A 136 -6.29 42.84 6.71
C LYS A 136 -7.33 41.75 6.45
N GLN A 137 -8.33 42.05 5.63
CA GLN A 137 -9.37 41.09 5.25
C GLN A 137 -8.82 39.99 4.34
N MET A 138 -7.88 40.30 3.45
CA MET A 138 -7.18 39.29 2.64
C MET A 138 -6.27 38.40 3.49
N ASP A 139 -5.58 38.95 4.48
CA ASP A 139 -4.77 38.17 5.42
C ASP A 139 -5.62 37.24 6.29
N GLU A 140 -6.82 37.70 6.69
CA GLU A 140 -7.77 36.86 7.42
C GLU A 140 -8.35 35.75 6.54
N TYR A 141 -8.69 36.07 5.28
CA TYR A 141 -9.14 35.08 4.30
C TYR A 141 -8.07 33.99 4.05
N ASN A 142 -6.82 34.39 3.80
CA ASN A 142 -5.72 33.46 3.55
C ASN A 142 -5.46 32.56 4.76
N ARG A 143 -5.47 33.12 5.98
CA ARG A 143 -5.34 32.34 7.22
C ARG A 143 -6.48 31.34 7.39
N ASN A 144 -7.72 31.74 7.12
CA ASN A 144 -8.87 30.85 7.21
C ASN A 144 -8.83 29.74 6.14
N LYS A 145 -8.37 30.05 4.93
CA LYS A 145 -8.14 29.08 3.86
C LYS A 145 -7.06 28.07 4.24
N GLU A 146 -5.90 28.52 4.70
CA GLU A 146 -4.80 27.64 5.14
C GLU A 146 -5.24 26.73 6.28
N LYS A 147 -6.00 27.26 7.24
CA LYS A 147 -6.58 26.47 8.32
C LYS A 147 -7.54 25.40 7.81
N ALA A 148 -8.46 25.74 6.90
CA ALA A 148 -9.39 24.77 6.32
C ALA A 148 -8.67 23.68 5.52
N ILE A 149 -7.61 24.03 4.79
CA ILE A 149 -6.78 23.06 4.06
C ILE A 149 -6.03 22.15 5.04
N SER A 150 -5.45 22.71 6.10
CA SER A 150 -4.79 21.94 7.15
C SER A 150 -5.73 20.94 7.80
N ASP A 151 -6.93 21.39 8.21
CA ASP A 151 -7.95 20.53 8.83
C ASP A 151 -8.41 19.41 7.87
N ALA A 152 -8.53 19.71 6.57
CA ALA A 152 -8.89 18.72 5.56
C ALA A 152 -7.77 17.68 5.34
N LYS A 153 -6.50 18.12 5.27
CA LYS A 153 -5.34 17.23 5.18
C LYS A 153 -5.21 16.36 6.42
N GLU A 154 -5.42 16.91 7.61
CA GLU A 154 -5.37 16.16 8.86
C GLU A 154 -6.42 15.04 8.88
N LYS A 155 -7.67 15.36 8.52
CA LYS A 155 -8.74 14.36 8.39
C LYS A 155 -8.40 13.29 7.36
N ALA A 156 -7.94 13.67 6.17
CA ALA A 156 -7.54 12.74 5.12
C ALA A 156 -6.40 11.81 5.58
N ASN A 157 -5.38 12.36 6.23
CA ASN A 157 -4.27 11.60 6.80
C ASN A 157 -4.73 10.64 7.90
N MET A 158 -5.67 11.06 8.75
CA MET A 158 -6.24 10.18 9.78
C MET A 158 -6.98 8.99 9.16
N TYR A 159 -7.79 9.20 8.11
CA TYR A 159 -8.43 8.10 7.38
C TYR A 159 -7.42 7.17 6.71
N LEU A 160 -6.36 7.72 6.10
CA LEU A 160 -5.29 6.92 5.51
C LEU A 160 -4.56 6.08 6.57
N ILE A 161 -4.25 6.65 7.73
CA ILE A 161 -3.61 5.91 8.83
C ILE A 161 -4.47 4.72 9.24
N ILE A 162 -5.78 4.92 9.42
CA ILE A 162 -6.71 3.83 9.77
C ILE A 162 -6.71 2.75 8.68
N LEU A 163 -6.75 3.15 7.41
CA LEU A 163 -6.71 2.23 6.28
C LEU A 163 -5.40 1.43 6.25
N GLU A 164 -4.25 2.09 6.39
CA GLU A 164 -2.92 1.47 6.39
C GLU A 164 -2.72 0.50 7.56
N ILE A 165 -3.26 0.83 8.74
CA ILE A 165 -3.29 -0.10 9.87
C ILE A 165 -4.10 -1.36 9.51
N GLY A 166 -5.29 -1.18 8.92
CA GLY A 166 -6.13 -2.29 8.46
C GLY A 166 -5.42 -3.17 7.43
N LEU A 167 -4.74 -2.55 6.45
CA LEU A 167 -3.94 -3.26 5.45
C LEU A 167 -2.77 -4.00 6.09
N THR A 168 -2.06 -3.38 7.04
CA THR A 168 -0.96 -4.01 7.76
C THR A 168 -1.43 -5.28 8.49
N VAL A 169 -2.60 -5.24 9.13
CA VAL A 169 -3.21 -6.41 9.78
C VAL A 169 -3.48 -7.52 8.75
N VAL A 170 -4.01 -7.18 7.58
CA VAL A 170 -4.24 -8.16 6.49
C VAL A 170 -2.92 -8.79 6.04
N TYR A 171 -1.89 -7.98 5.78
CA TYR A 171 -0.58 -8.48 5.35
C TYR A 171 0.07 -9.40 6.39
N LEU A 172 -0.02 -9.07 7.68
CA LEU A 172 0.47 -9.93 8.75
C LEU A 172 -0.36 -11.21 8.90
N ALA A 173 -1.68 -11.15 8.70
CA ALA A 173 -2.58 -12.31 8.78
C ALA A 173 -2.33 -13.34 7.66
N VAL A 174 -1.71 -12.95 6.55
CA VAL A 174 -1.32 -13.86 5.46
C VAL A 174 -0.07 -14.68 5.84
N LEU A 175 0.81 -14.18 6.71
CA LEU A 175 2.07 -14.86 7.04
C LEU A 175 1.91 -16.24 7.72
N PRO A 176 0.92 -16.49 8.60
CA PRO A 176 0.60 -17.85 9.06
C PRO A 176 0.23 -18.82 7.93
N LEU A 177 -0.46 -18.36 6.88
CA LEU A 177 -0.76 -19.18 5.71
C LEU A 177 0.52 -19.48 4.93
N GLU A 178 1.39 -18.48 4.79
CA GLU A 178 2.69 -18.63 4.16
C GLU A 178 3.55 -19.65 4.92
N LYS A 179 3.59 -19.61 6.25
CA LYS A 179 4.28 -20.61 7.06
C LYS A 179 3.80 -22.04 6.76
N LYS A 180 2.49 -22.25 6.62
CA LYS A 180 1.93 -23.56 6.26
C LYS A 180 2.35 -23.99 4.86
N GLU A 181 2.51 -23.05 3.94
CA GLU A 181 2.99 -23.33 2.59
C GLU A 181 4.48 -23.68 2.57
N LEU A 182 5.34 -22.93 3.27
CA LEU A 182 6.77 -23.24 3.41
C LEU A 182 7.03 -24.64 3.94
N LEU A 183 6.22 -25.09 4.91
CA LEU A 183 6.33 -26.44 5.50
C LEU A 183 6.10 -27.57 4.49
N LYS A 184 5.49 -27.31 3.33
CA LYS A 184 5.34 -28.32 2.27
C LYS A 184 6.63 -28.54 1.46
N TYR A 185 7.59 -27.63 1.59
CA TYR A 185 8.82 -27.64 0.81
C TYR A 185 10.07 -27.88 1.66
N VAL A 186 9.91 -28.34 2.90
CA VAL A 186 11.03 -28.73 3.76
C VAL A 186 11.57 -30.12 3.36
N SER A 187 12.86 -30.32 3.58
CA SER A 187 13.54 -31.61 3.45
C SER A 187 13.84 -32.23 4.80
#